data_AF-A0A3R7ATG6-F1
#
_entry.id   AF-A0A3R7ATG6-F1
#
_cell.length_a   1.000
_cell.length_b   1.000
_cell.length_c   1.000
_cell.angle_alpha   90.00
_cell.angle_beta   90.00
_cell.angle_gamma   90.00
#
_symmetry.space_group_name_H-M   'P 1'
#
loop_
_entity.id
_entity.type
_entity.pdbx_description
1 polymer ?
#
loop_
_entity_poly.entity_id
_entity_poly.type
_entity_poly.pdbx_seq_one_letter_code
_entity_poly.pdbx_strand_id
1 'polypeptide(L)'
;MAQSVLFYSAMGPVVLVENESTTEITKATMGLLLQLMGHKVEFASQFTCVTVDDAKFDVGTENYVFPSMDTRLAFTKYPFQFTPLCMHMLEDVSQLPVLFESNDTYQIMVYTIFGAFFTPANVLALTYNPILAKLWRVICRRRLDPRNLLLSVKLSTCVSALTGLDKAQIKHWIEASHNHSHEIRDAILVVSNTSTTGRPCVVLERSGLVDAIDAADLRSLARVPSPGAIQTVQSTLTHLQFLDDVPVEGEVDGVPQYLPLPPRHAAVFRILGTWLPLELTTDFAEILALEYIKLLHRNRHVMTANERTVYDRLYTMHRMRLASTKAIPVIVGEIPNKAKLRPDVKAKCRSCNYDTSASLMVTHDTCAICVEYDAAEARTIQRKHVTPPTQSYEVECSACQCLCAVVQPHLLNIAPSASTGSLTDVCNLCFEEYSLPQLETACGRCPTRVCRSCADHWYGQTKRGRVVLTTHLTCPFCRQWPTANVWQRYNKPVGQLLRKGLLPTMQPQMYYGWCGTCEKV
;
A
#
# COMPACT_ATOMS: atom_id res chain seq x y z
N MET A 1 9.73 -43.37 37.10
CA MET A 1 10.11 -41.94 37.17
C MET A 1 10.83 -41.61 38.48
N ALA A 2 10.18 -41.60 39.66
CA ALA A 2 10.82 -41.20 40.93
C ALA A 2 12.15 -41.93 41.25
N GLN A 3 12.17 -43.27 41.24
CA GLN A 3 13.41 -44.05 41.47
C GLN A 3 14.52 -43.76 40.45
N SER A 4 14.16 -43.48 39.19
CA SER A 4 15.11 -43.12 38.13
C SER A 4 15.74 -41.75 38.41
N VAL A 5 14.93 -40.75 38.78
CA VAL A 5 15.42 -39.42 39.17
C VAL A 5 16.36 -39.53 40.38
N LEU A 6 16.01 -40.32 41.39
CA LEU A 6 16.85 -40.58 42.55
C LEU A 6 18.22 -41.15 42.16
N PHE A 7 18.25 -42.21 41.34
CA PHE A 7 19.48 -42.81 40.85
C PHE A 7 20.37 -41.81 40.09
N TYR A 8 19.81 -41.09 39.12
CA TYR A 8 20.60 -40.11 38.35
C TYR A 8 21.03 -38.91 39.22
N SER A 9 20.22 -38.48 40.20
CA SER A 9 20.49 -37.31 41.05
C SER A 9 21.68 -37.48 41.99
N ALA A 10 22.06 -38.73 42.28
CA ALA A 10 23.26 -39.04 43.04
C ALA A 10 24.55 -39.01 42.20
N MET A 11 24.44 -39.12 40.86
CA MET A 11 25.57 -38.93 39.96
C MET A 11 25.80 -37.44 39.61
N GLY A 12 24.83 -36.58 39.92
CA GLY A 12 24.91 -35.13 39.73
C GLY A 12 23.53 -34.49 39.56
N PRO A 13 23.46 -33.17 39.31
CA PRO A 13 22.19 -32.47 39.11
C PRO A 13 21.40 -33.04 37.92
N VAL A 14 20.12 -33.38 38.14
CA VAL A 14 19.25 -33.97 37.11
C VAL A 14 18.23 -32.96 36.60
N VAL A 15 18.12 -32.87 35.27
CA VAL A 15 17.06 -32.14 34.59
C VAL A 15 16.08 -33.15 34.01
N LEU A 16 14.80 -32.98 34.32
CA LEU A 16 13.74 -33.74 33.66
C LEU A 16 13.48 -33.15 32.26
N VAL A 17 13.59 -33.99 31.24
CA VAL A 17 13.20 -33.67 29.86
C VAL A 17 11.89 -34.39 29.58
N GLU A 18 10.82 -33.64 29.35
CA GLU A 18 9.47 -34.20 29.14
C GLU A 18 9.27 -34.83 27.76
N ASN A 19 10.24 -34.66 26.85
CA ASN A 19 10.18 -35.11 25.46
C ASN A 19 11.35 -36.07 25.17
N GLU A 20 11.02 -37.32 24.86
CA GLU A 20 11.97 -38.40 24.59
C GLU A 20 12.35 -38.51 23.09
N SER A 21 11.79 -37.64 22.22
CA SER A 21 12.04 -37.65 20.78
C SER A 21 13.48 -37.26 20.44
N THR A 22 14.22 -38.20 19.84
CA THR A 22 15.59 -37.97 19.33
C THR A 22 15.63 -37.08 18.09
N THR A 23 14.48 -36.74 17.52
CA THR A 23 14.35 -35.93 16.28
C THR A 23 13.86 -34.51 16.53
N GLU A 24 13.51 -34.17 17.76
CA GLU A 24 13.00 -32.86 18.13
C GLU A 24 14.05 -32.02 18.83
N ILE A 25 14.26 -30.82 18.31
CA ILE A 25 15.01 -29.79 19.00
C ILE A 25 14.11 -29.30 20.13
N THR A 26 14.59 -29.40 21.37
CA THR A 26 13.85 -28.98 22.57
C THR A 26 14.53 -27.77 23.22
N LYS A 27 13.79 -27.02 24.03
CA LYS A 27 14.39 -25.95 24.85
C LYS A 27 15.48 -26.49 25.78
N ALA A 28 15.34 -27.70 26.33
CA ALA A 28 16.35 -28.30 27.21
C ALA A 28 17.66 -28.58 26.48
N THR A 29 17.62 -29.24 25.31
CA THR A 29 18.81 -29.53 24.51
C THR A 29 19.45 -28.25 23.96
N MET A 30 18.63 -27.25 23.58
CA MET A 30 19.13 -25.95 23.15
C MET A 30 19.75 -25.14 24.29
N GLY A 31 19.18 -25.16 25.49
CA GLY A 31 19.73 -24.51 26.67
C GLY A 31 21.12 -25.04 27.03
N LEU A 32 21.30 -26.37 26.99
CA LEU A 32 22.60 -27.01 27.17
C LEU A 32 23.62 -26.52 26.12
N LEU A 33 23.29 -26.62 24.82
CA LEU A 33 24.19 -26.21 23.75
C LEU A 33 24.59 -24.73 23.85
N LEU A 34 23.62 -23.84 24.09
CA LEU A 34 23.88 -22.40 24.25
C LEU A 34 24.79 -22.12 25.44
N GLN A 35 24.60 -22.83 26.56
CA GLN A 35 25.45 -22.64 27.73
C GLN A 35 26.88 -23.15 27.50
N LEU A 36 27.07 -24.24 26.77
CA LEU A 36 28.40 -24.72 26.34
C LEU A 36 29.08 -23.73 25.38
N MET A 37 28.31 -23.05 24.53
CA MET A 37 28.79 -21.99 23.63
C MET A 37 29.05 -20.64 24.32
N GLY A 38 28.78 -20.52 25.63
CA GLY A 38 28.92 -19.26 26.38
C GLY A 38 27.80 -18.24 26.14
N HIS A 39 26.66 -18.66 25.59
CA HIS A 39 25.49 -17.80 25.37
C HIS A 39 24.51 -17.82 26.55
N LYS A 40 23.81 -16.68 26.74
CA LYS A 40 22.77 -16.52 27.75
C LYS A 40 21.55 -17.39 27.45
N VAL A 41 21.08 -18.15 28.43
CA VAL A 41 19.87 -18.98 28.34
C VAL A 41 18.70 -18.27 29.02
N GLU A 42 17.79 -17.68 28.24
CA GLU A 42 16.70 -16.84 28.78
C GLU A 42 15.55 -17.64 29.42
N PHE A 43 15.45 -18.92 29.08
CA PHE A 43 14.43 -19.85 29.58
C PHE A 43 14.96 -20.80 30.67
N ALA A 44 16.12 -20.52 31.27
CA ALA A 44 16.72 -21.35 32.32
C ALA A 44 15.79 -21.59 33.53
N SER A 45 14.93 -20.62 33.85
CA SER A 45 13.91 -20.74 34.90
C SER A 45 12.72 -21.64 34.57
N GLN A 46 12.54 -22.04 33.30
CA GLN A 46 11.49 -22.98 32.87
C GLN A 46 11.86 -24.43 33.18
N PHE A 47 13.14 -24.70 33.47
CA PHE A 47 13.67 -26.02 33.78
C PHE A 47 14.14 -26.06 35.22
N THR A 48 13.66 -27.05 35.96
CA THR A 48 14.10 -27.32 37.33
C THR A 48 15.18 -28.38 37.31
N CYS A 49 16.37 -28.04 37.82
CA CYS A 49 17.40 -29.01 38.15
C CYS A 49 17.13 -29.54 39.57
N VAL A 50 17.21 -30.86 39.74
CA VAL A 50 16.99 -31.55 41.01
C VAL A 50 18.33 -32.09 41.51
N THR A 51 18.72 -31.68 42.72
CA THR A 51 19.80 -32.31 43.48
C THR A 51 19.21 -33.04 44.69
N VAL A 52 19.87 -34.12 45.09
CA VAL A 52 19.55 -34.85 46.32
C VAL A 52 20.73 -34.73 47.27
N ASP A 53 20.48 -34.17 48.44
CA ASP A 53 21.48 -34.02 49.50
C ASP A 53 21.54 -35.33 50.32
N ASP A 54 22.75 -35.81 50.63
CA ASP A 54 23.04 -37.04 51.39
C ASP A 54 22.33 -38.33 50.89
N ALA A 55 22.41 -38.61 49.59
CA ALA A 55 21.95 -39.88 49.03
C ALA A 55 22.71 -41.10 49.61
N LYS A 56 22.07 -41.84 50.52
CA LYS A 56 22.62 -43.06 51.12
C LYS A 56 22.24 -44.30 50.30
N PHE A 57 23.24 -44.91 49.70
CA PHE A 57 23.14 -46.18 49.00
C PHE A 57 23.30 -47.35 49.97
N ASP A 58 22.37 -48.31 49.92
CA ASP A 58 22.56 -49.57 50.62
C ASP A 58 23.55 -50.44 49.83
N VAL A 59 24.64 -50.84 50.48
CA VAL A 59 25.75 -51.58 49.87
C VAL A 59 25.57 -53.10 50.08
N GLY A 60 24.45 -53.53 50.67
CA GLY A 60 24.24 -54.91 51.11
C GLY A 60 24.23 -55.97 50.00
N THR A 61 23.81 -55.65 48.77
CA THR A 61 23.81 -56.58 47.61
C THR A 61 23.81 -55.84 46.27
N GLU A 62 24.46 -56.40 45.24
CA GLU A 62 24.52 -55.85 43.87
C GLU A 62 23.14 -55.61 43.22
N ASN A 63 22.09 -56.31 43.69
CA ASN A 63 20.75 -56.23 43.13
C ASN A 63 19.84 -55.18 43.80
N TYR A 64 20.28 -54.55 44.90
CA TYR A 64 19.46 -53.60 45.69
C TYR A 64 20.15 -52.25 45.90
N VAL A 65 20.71 -51.68 44.82
CA VAL A 65 21.41 -50.38 44.81
C VAL A 65 20.47 -49.16 44.98
N PHE A 66 19.16 -49.36 45.14
CA PHE A 66 18.23 -48.24 45.34
C PHE A 66 18.11 -47.88 46.84
N PRO A 67 18.20 -46.58 47.22
CA PRO A 67 17.87 -46.14 48.57
C PRO A 67 16.46 -46.59 48.97
N SER A 68 16.27 -47.03 50.22
CA SER A 68 14.94 -47.39 50.72
C SER A 68 14.03 -46.16 50.74
N MET A 69 12.76 -46.36 50.35
CA MET A 69 11.74 -45.30 50.25
C MET A 69 11.46 -44.56 51.57
N ASP A 70 11.91 -45.11 52.71
CA ASP A 70 11.79 -44.49 54.04
C ASP A 70 12.86 -43.41 54.31
N THR A 71 13.87 -43.26 53.44
CA THR A 71 14.81 -42.14 53.55
C THR A 71 14.12 -40.83 53.15
N ARG A 72 14.04 -39.87 54.08
CA ARG A 72 13.56 -38.50 53.83
C ARG A 72 14.58 -37.71 53.01
N LEU A 73 14.63 -37.99 51.71
CA LEU A 73 15.54 -37.31 50.78
C LEU A 73 15.09 -35.86 50.58
N ALA A 74 16.02 -34.92 50.85
CA ALA A 74 15.81 -33.52 50.59
C ALA A 74 16.04 -33.25 49.09
N PHE A 75 15.02 -32.72 48.42
CA PHE A 75 15.12 -32.32 47.02
C PHE A 75 15.33 -30.81 46.94
N THR A 76 16.54 -30.40 46.54
CA THR A 76 16.82 -28.99 46.34
C THR A 76 16.65 -28.65 44.85
N LYS A 77 15.85 -27.60 44.59
CA LYS A 77 15.42 -27.19 43.24
C LYS A 77 16.14 -25.92 42.84
N TYR A 78 16.96 -26.01 41.80
CA TYR A 78 17.68 -24.87 41.24
C TYR A 78 17.25 -24.59 39.79
N PRO A 79 17.36 -23.33 39.30
CA PRO A 79 17.24 -23.04 37.88
C PRO A 79 18.25 -23.86 37.07
N PHE A 80 17.90 -24.18 35.82
CA PHE A 80 18.77 -24.92 34.91
C PHE A 80 20.06 -24.14 34.61
N GLN A 81 21.18 -24.63 35.14
CA GLN A 81 22.49 -24.05 34.94
C GLN A 81 23.54 -25.17 35.01
N PHE A 82 24.18 -25.48 33.88
CA PHE A 82 25.37 -26.32 33.85
C PHE A 82 26.61 -25.56 34.34
N THR A 83 27.56 -26.27 34.93
CA THR A 83 28.93 -25.76 35.06
C THR A 83 29.47 -25.48 33.66
N PRO A 84 30.03 -24.30 33.36
CA PRO A 84 30.65 -24.05 32.07
C PRO A 84 31.78 -25.05 31.84
N LEU A 85 31.60 -25.99 30.91
CA LEU A 85 32.70 -26.79 30.41
C LEU A 85 33.68 -25.86 29.66
N CYS A 86 34.94 -26.25 29.64
CA CYS A 86 36.10 -25.41 29.30
C CYS A 86 35.93 -24.53 28.04
N MET A 87 36.73 -23.45 27.97
CA MET A 87 36.77 -22.42 26.90
C MET A 87 36.82 -22.92 25.43
N HIS A 88 36.97 -24.22 25.20
CA HIS A 88 37.11 -24.85 23.88
C HIS A 88 35.81 -24.99 23.07
N MET A 89 34.63 -24.75 23.66
CA MET A 89 33.34 -24.76 22.92
C MET A 89 32.71 -23.37 22.75
N LEU A 90 33.41 -22.31 23.18
CA LEU A 90 32.97 -20.92 23.00
C LEU A 90 32.94 -20.57 21.50
N GLU A 91 31.78 -20.08 21.03
CA GLU A 91 31.53 -19.84 19.61
C GLU A 91 30.93 -18.45 19.39
N ASP A 92 31.53 -17.64 18.51
CA ASP A 92 30.98 -16.33 18.16
C ASP A 92 29.94 -16.45 17.05
N VAL A 93 28.70 -16.74 17.46
CA VAL A 93 27.52 -16.75 16.59
C VAL A 93 27.27 -15.39 15.92
N SER A 94 27.98 -14.30 16.25
CA SER A 94 27.93 -13.04 15.49
C SER A 94 28.45 -13.14 14.06
N GLN A 95 29.40 -14.05 13.77
CA GLN A 95 30.06 -14.17 12.46
C GLN A 95 29.25 -14.97 11.41
N LEU A 96 28.23 -15.73 11.83
CA LEU A 96 27.47 -16.61 10.92
C LEU A 96 26.83 -15.90 9.70
N PRO A 97 26.31 -14.66 9.78
CA PRO A 97 25.83 -13.93 8.61
C PRO A 97 26.93 -13.68 7.58
N VAL A 98 28.13 -13.30 8.03
CA VAL A 98 29.29 -13.03 7.16
C VAL A 98 29.71 -14.31 6.46
N LEU A 99 29.80 -15.44 7.20
CA LEU A 99 30.10 -16.75 6.63
C LEU A 99 29.04 -17.21 5.60
N PHE A 100 27.76 -16.95 5.85
CA PHE A 100 26.66 -17.29 4.93
C PHE A 100 26.66 -16.44 3.65
N GLU A 101 27.12 -15.20 3.73
CA GLU A 101 27.27 -14.31 2.57
C GLU A 101 28.54 -14.61 1.77
N SER A 102 29.62 -15.10 2.41
CA SER A 102 30.92 -15.34 1.77
C SER A 102 31.19 -16.77 1.29
N ASN A 103 30.40 -17.77 1.72
CA ASN A 103 30.68 -19.19 1.46
C ASN A 103 29.45 -19.93 0.91
N ASP A 104 29.45 -20.23 -0.39
CA ASP A 104 28.35 -20.92 -1.07
C ASP A 104 28.10 -22.35 -0.56
N THR A 105 29.14 -23.08 -0.17
CA THR A 105 29.00 -24.44 0.39
C THR A 105 28.28 -24.41 1.73
N TYR A 106 28.66 -23.47 2.60
CA TYR A 106 27.95 -23.24 3.88
C TYR A 106 26.52 -22.76 3.64
N GLN A 107 26.31 -21.87 2.67
CA GLN A 107 24.98 -21.40 2.27
C GLN A 107 24.06 -22.56 1.81
N ILE A 108 24.54 -23.45 0.94
CA ILE A 108 23.82 -24.65 0.48
C ILE A 108 23.50 -25.60 1.65
N MET A 109 24.46 -25.80 2.55
CA MET A 109 24.26 -26.60 3.77
C MET A 109 23.14 -26.01 4.63
N VAL A 110 23.16 -24.70 4.89
CA VAL A 110 22.12 -24.00 5.66
C VAL A 110 20.75 -24.12 5.00
N TYR A 111 20.63 -23.86 3.69
CA TYR A 111 19.35 -24.05 2.97
C TYR A 111 18.83 -25.50 3.08
N THR A 112 19.73 -26.49 2.99
CA THR A 112 19.38 -27.92 3.15
C THR A 112 18.90 -28.23 4.57
N ILE A 113 19.59 -27.71 5.60
CA ILE A 113 19.20 -27.87 7.01
C ILE A 113 17.84 -27.24 7.27
N PHE A 114 17.58 -26.00 6.81
CA PHE A 114 16.26 -25.38 6.93
C PHE A 114 15.17 -26.17 6.19
N GLY A 115 15.52 -26.77 5.05
CA GLY A 115 14.66 -27.67 4.30
C GLY A 115 14.23 -28.91 5.09
N ALA A 116 15.12 -29.51 5.87
CA ALA A 116 14.80 -30.63 6.76
C ALA A 116 14.10 -30.17 8.07
N PHE A 117 14.53 -29.03 8.61
CA PHE A 117 14.10 -28.48 9.90
C PHE A 117 12.62 -28.06 9.94
N PHE A 118 12.08 -27.50 8.87
CA PHE A 118 10.68 -27.03 8.85
C PHE A 118 9.66 -28.18 8.84
N THR A 119 9.41 -28.75 10.01
CA THR A 119 8.32 -29.68 10.32
C THR A 119 7.47 -29.10 11.44
N PRO A 120 6.19 -29.51 11.60
CA PRO A 120 5.33 -29.01 12.69
C PRO A 120 5.93 -29.21 14.09
N ALA A 121 6.69 -30.29 14.32
CA ALA A 121 7.36 -30.56 15.59
C ALA A 121 8.56 -29.63 15.86
N ASN A 122 9.40 -29.38 14.84
CA ASN A 122 10.64 -28.63 15.02
C ASN A 122 10.52 -27.11 14.81
N VAL A 123 9.52 -26.64 14.06
CA VAL A 123 9.42 -25.22 13.64
C VAL A 123 9.40 -24.24 14.83
N LEU A 124 8.87 -24.65 15.98
CA LEU A 124 8.82 -23.82 17.20
C LEU A 124 10.23 -23.51 17.75
N ALA A 125 11.23 -24.36 17.48
CA ALA A 125 12.61 -24.12 17.90
C ALA A 125 13.23 -22.87 17.27
N LEU A 126 12.68 -22.36 16.15
CA LEU A 126 13.06 -21.08 15.57
C LEU A 126 12.92 -19.91 16.57
N THR A 127 12.01 -20.05 17.55
CA THR A 127 11.71 -19.01 18.53
C THR A 127 12.70 -18.94 19.70
N TYR A 128 13.43 -20.03 19.99
CA TYR A 128 14.35 -20.14 21.13
C TYR A 128 15.76 -20.63 20.79
N ASN A 129 16.01 -21.00 19.53
CA ASN A 129 17.34 -21.26 18.99
C ASN A 129 17.89 -19.99 18.30
N PRO A 130 18.83 -19.25 18.92
CA PRO A 130 19.35 -17.99 18.37
C PRO A 130 20.19 -18.17 17.10
N ILE A 131 20.74 -19.37 16.86
CA ILE A 131 21.51 -19.69 15.64
C ILE A 131 20.56 -19.78 14.45
N LEU A 132 19.51 -20.60 14.56
CA LEU A 132 18.47 -20.71 13.53
C LEU A 132 17.73 -19.38 13.35
N ALA A 133 17.40 -18.67 14.43
CA ALA A 133 16.82 -17.33 14.38
C ALA A 133 17.69 -16.35 13.55
N LYS A 134 19.01 -16.35 13.75
CA LYS A 134 19.94 -15.46 13.04
C LYS A 134 20.07 -15.85 11.57
N LEU A 135 20.31 -17.13 11.26
CA LEU A 135 20.43 -17.62 9.88
C LEU A 135 19.13 -17.41 9.09
N TRP A 136 17.96 -17.63 9.70
CA TRP A 136 16.67 -17.37 9.05
C TRP A 136 16.50 -15.91 8.66
N ARG A 137 16.88 -14.97 9.53
CA ARG A 137 16.83 -13.53 9.21
C ARG A 137 17.72 -13.16 8.03
N VAL A 138 18.88 -13.82 7.86
CA VAL A 138 19.77 -13.64 6.70
C VAL A 138 19.12 -14.23 5.44
N ILE A 139 18.53 -15.42 5.51
CA ILE A 139 17.75 -16.02 4.41
C ILE A 139 16.62 -15.07 3.97
N CYS A 140 15.85 -14.52 4.91
CA CYS A 140 14.74 -13.59 4.62
C CYS A 140 15.17 -12.29 3.91
N ARG A 141 16.43 -11.85 4.06
CA ARG A 141 16.96 -10.69 3.31
C ARG A 141 17.12 -11.01 1.82
N ARG A 142 17.43 -12.25 1.46
CA ARG A 142 17.59 -12.73 0.08
C ARG A 142 16.23 -13.06 -0.55
N ARG A 143 15.35 -12.06 -0.70
CA ARG A 143 13.97 -12.22 -1.21
C ARG A 143 13.90 -12.79 -2.64
N LEU A 144 14.90 -12.48 -3.47
CA LEU A 144 14.99 -12.92 -4.87
C LEU A 144 15.53 -14.36 -5.03
N ASP A 145 15.98 -14.99 -3.94
CA ASP A 145 16.52 -16.35 -4.00
C ASP A 145 15.38 -17.39 -4.04
N PRO A 146 15.25 -18.21 -5.10
CA PRO A 146 14.13 -19.15 -5.22
C PRO A 146 14.10 -20.18 -4.07
N ARG A 147 15.24 -20.46 -3.42
CA ARG A 147 15.31 -21.34 -2.25
C ARG A 147 14.61 -20.73 -1.03
N ASN A 148 14.68 -19.40 -0.88
CA ASN A 148 13.96 -18.67 0.18
C ASN A 148 12.44 -18.74 -0.03
N LEU A 149 11.95 -18.68 -1.28
CA LEU A 149 10.52 -18.83 -1.57
C LEU A 149 10.00 -20.22 -1.14
N LEU A 150 10.70 -21.29 -1.52
CA LEU A 150 10.36 -22.67 -1.12
C LEU A 150 10.33 -22.83 0.41
N LEU A 151 11.34 -22.31 1.11
CA LEU A 151 11.41 -22.34 2.56
C LEU A 151 10.31 -21.51 3.23
N SER A 152 9.98 -20.34 2.69
CA SER A 152 8.94 -19.45 3.22
C SER A 152 7.53 -20.06 3.07
N VAL A 153 7.27 -20.76 1.96
CA VAL A 153 6.04 -21.56 1.78
C VAL A 153 6.01 -22.70 2.80
N LYS A 154 7.10 -23.45 2.97
CA LYS A 154 7.17 -24.57 3.92
C LYS A 154 6.96 -24.11 5.37
N LEU A 155 7.58 -23.00 5.79
CA LEU A 155 7.34 -22.35 7.08
C LEU A 155 5.85 -21.98 7.25
N SER A 156 5.24 -21.37 6.23
CA SER A 156 3.83 -20.96 6.27
C SER A 156 2.88 -22.17 6.44
N THR A 157 3.18 -23.30 5.79
CA THR A 157 2.46 -24.57 5.97
C THR A 157 2.61 -25.11 7.40
N CYS A 158 3.83 -25.11 7.95
CA CYS A 158 4.07 -25.56 9.34
C CYS A 158 3.34 -24.67 10.36
N VAL A 159 3.43 -23.34 10.24
CA VAL A 159 2.70 -22.38 11.10
C VAL A 159 1.18 -22.53 10.98
N SER A 160 0.69 -22.92 9.80
CA SER A 160 -0.74 -23.19 9.59
C SER A 160 -1.21 -24.45 10.31
N ALA A 161 -0.37 -25.49 10.40
CA ALA A 161 -0.65 -26.74 11.11
C ALA A 161 -0.61 -26.62 12.65
N LEU A 162 0.16 -25.68 13.21
CA LEU A 162 0.19 -25.44 14.65
C LEU A 162 -1.14 -24.93 15.21
N THR A 163 -1.44 -25.23 16.47
CA THR A 163 -2.64 -24.77 17.19
C THR A 163 -2.25 -24.14 18.53
N GLY A 164 -3.23 -23.56 19.24
CA GLY A 164 -3.05 -23.07 20.61
C GLY A 164 -1.90 -22.06 20.80
N LEU A 165 -1.16 -22.24 21.88
CA LEU A 165 -0.07 -21.35 22.32
C LEU A 165 1.13 -21.37 21.36
N ASP A 166 1.49 -22.51 20.78
CA ASP A 166 2.65 -22.62 19.89
C ASP A 166 2.46 -21.77 18.62
N LYS A 167 1.24 -21.77 18.08
CA LYS A 167 0.86 -20.91 16.94
C LYS A 167 0.97 -19.42 17.29
N ALA A 168 0.62 -19.04 18.52
CA ALA A 168 0.74 -17.66 19.00
C ALA A 168 2.21 -17.26 19.20
N GLN A 169 3.01 -18.13 19.85
CA GLN A 169 4.43 -17.92 20.11
C GLN A 169 5.22 -17.70 18.82
N ILE A 170 5.04 -18.56 17.81
CA ILE A 170 5.77 -18.40 16.54
C ILE A 170 5.32 -17.19 15.73
N LYS A 171 4.02 -16.86 15.72
CA LYS A 171 3.52 -15.64 15.06
C LYS A 171 4.12 -14.39 15.70
N HIS A 172 4.09 -14.30 17.02
CA HIS A 172 4.68 -13.18 17.76
C HIS A 172 6.19 -13.07 17.50
N TRP A 173 6.92 -14.19 17.45
CA TRP A 173 8.34 -14.20 17.11
C TRP A 173 8.62 -13.77 15.66
N ILE A 174 7.79 -14.16 14.69
CA ILE A 174 7.91 -13.70 13.29
C ILE A 174 7.69 -12.18 13.22
N GLU A 175 6.65 -11.67 13.87
CA GLU A 175 6.36 -10.23 13.93
C GLU A 175 7.49 -9.44 14.60
N ALA A 176 7.97 -9.90 15.76
CA ALA A 176 9.12 -9.31 16.45
C ALA A 176 10.42 -9.38 15.61
N SER A 177 10.62 -10.44 14.82
CA SER A 177 11.78 -10.59 13.93
C SER A 177 11.76 -9.66 12.72
N HIS A 178 10.61 -9.06 12.41
CA HIS A 178 10.47 -7.99 11.42
C HIS A 178 10.40 -6.59 12.05
N ASN A 179 10.55 -6.47 13.37
CA ASN A 179 10.49 -5.20 14.08
C ASN A 179 11.86 -4.51 14.13
N HIS A 180 12.14 -3.65 13.15
CA HIS A 180 13.38 -2.87 13.05
C HIS A 180 13.37 -1.56 13.88
N SER A 181 12.41 -1.36 14.80
CA SER A 181 12.25 -0.08 15.51
C SER A 181 13.49 0.35 16.31
N HIS A 182 14.29 -0.58 16.83
CA HIS A 182 15.55 -0.24 17.51
C HIS A 182 16.59 0.31 16.52
N GLU A 183 16.85 -0.42 15.44
CA GLU A 183 17.77 -0.03 14.36
C GLU A 183 17.39 1.32 13.72
N ILE A 184 16.09 1.56 13.53
CA ILE A 184 15.54 2.83 13.05
C ILE A 184 15.81 3.97 14.04
N ARG A 185 15.57 3.76 15.35
CA ARG A 185 15.82 4.76 16.40
C ARG A 185 17.30 5.09 16.55
N ASP A 186 18.16 4.08 16.60
CA ASP A 186 19.62 4.28 16.68
C ASP A 186 20.12 5.11 15.51
N ALA A 187 19.66 4.80 14.29
CA ALA A 187 20.04 5.52 13.10
C ALA A 187 19.50 6.97 13.08
N ILE A 188 18.32 7.25 13.66
CA ILE A 188 17.84 8.64 13.88
C ILE A 188 18.77 9.36 14.86
N LEU A 189 19.06 8.76 16.02
CA LEU A 189 19.90 9.36 17.06
C LEU A 189 21.33 9.67 16.56
N VAL A 190 21.94 8.76 15.80
CA VAL A 190 23.25 8.97 15.17
C VAL A 190 23.24 10.17 14.23
N VAL A 191 22.17 10.36 13.45
CA VAL A 191 22.02 11.55 12.60
C VAL A 191 21.80 12.79 13.45
N SER A 192 20.84 12.78 14.39
CA SER A 192 20.50 13.92 15.25
C SER A 192 21.71 14.50 16.01
N ASN A 193 22.58 13.64 16.53
CA ASN A 193 23.72 14.05 17.37
C ASN A 193 24.88 14.75 16.64
N THR A 194 24.88 14.84 15.29
CA THR A 194 26.05 15.32 14.53
C THR A 194 26.02 16.80 14.10
N SER A 195 24.90 17.51 14.24
CA SER A 195 24.72 18.98 14.21
C SER A 195 23.22 19.29 14.11
N THR A 196 22.72 20.37 14.72
CA THR A 196 21.29 20.71 14.75
C THR A 196 20.86 21.85 13.82
N THR A 197 21.79 22.65 13.29
CA THR A 197 21.49 23.85 12.48
C THR A 197 21.56 23.60 10.98
N GLY A 198 20.61 24.15 10.22
CA GLY A 198 20.57 24.10 8.75
C GLY A 198 20.30 22.70 8.18
N ARG A 199 19.58 21.85 8.92
CA ARG A 199 19.28 20.47 8.51
C ARG A 199 17.80 20.30 8.21
N PRO A 200 17.42 20.03 6.94
CA PRO A 200 16.04 19.81 6.62
C PRO A 200 15.53 18.51 7.25
N CYS A 201 14.33 18.54 7.80
CA CYS A 201 13.70 17.36 8.38
C CYS A 201 12.22 17.25 7.98
N VAL A 202 11.69 16.03 8.07
CA VAL A 202 10.26 15.77 7.89
C VAL A 202 9.62 15.56 9.27
N VAL A 203 8.57 16.30 9.55
CA VAL A 203 7.72 16.12 10.74
C VAL A 203 6.35 15.65 10.28
N LEU A 204 5.74 14.72 11.03
CA LEU A 204 4.37 14.30 10.80
C LEU A 204 3.46 15.04 11.78
N GLU A 205 2.63 15.95 11.27
CA GLU A 205 1.66 16.67 12.11
C GLU A 205 0.63 15.66 12.64
N ARG A 206 0.65 15.41 13.96
CA ARG A 206 -0.26 14.44 14.61
C ARG A 206 -1.71 14.89 14.43
N SER A 207 -2.43 14.21 13.54
CA SER A 207 -3.88 14.25 13.44
C SER A 207 -4.43 12.88 13.86
N GLY A 208 -5.66 12.83 14.38
CA GLY A 208 -6.30 11.57 14.81
C GLY A 208 -6.59 10.55 13.69
N LEU A 209 -6.15 10.83 12.46
CA LEU A 209 -6.14 9.90 11.32
C LEU A 209 -4.82 9.12 11.21
N VAL A 210 -3.73 9.62 11.81
CA VAL A 210 -2.41 8.98 11.80
C VAL A 210 -2.37 7.74 12.68
N ASP A 211 -3.08 7.76 13.82
CA ASP A 211 -3.15 6.67 14.78
C ASP A 211 -3.91 5.41 14.26
N ALA A 212 -4.38 5.44 13.00
CA ALA A 212 -5.14 4.38 12.37
C ALA A 212 -4.33 3.46 11.43
N ILE A 213 -3.06 3.77 11.12
CA ILE A 213 -2.23 2.86 10.30
C ILE A 213 -1.85 1.63 11.13
N ASP A 214 -2.33 0.46 10.71
CA ASP A 214 -1.87 -0.81 11.25
C ASP A 214 -0.78 -1.46 10.36
N ALA A 215 -0.19 -2.54 10.87
CA ALA A 215 0.84 -3.29 10.14
C ALA A 215 0.26 -4.17 9.00
N ALA A 216 -1.05 -4.32 8.86
CA ALA A 216 -1.69 -5.01 7.74
C ALA A 216 -1.85 -4.06 6.53
N ASP A 217 -2.25 -2.81 6.77
CA ASP A 217 -2.31 -1.73 5.78
C ASP A 217 -0.94 -1.55 5.11
N LEU A 218 0.13 -1.37 5.90
CA LEU A 218 1.50 -1.23 5.39
C LEU A 218 1.97 -2.47 4.61
N ARG A 219 1.57 -3.68 5.01
CA ARG A 219 1.88 -4.91 4.25
C ARG A 219 1.08 -5.02 2.96
N SER A 220 -0.12 -4.45 2.88
CA SER A 220 -0.91 -4.41 1.64
C SER A 220 -0.24 -3.53 0.58
N LEU A 221 0.42 -2.43 0.97
CA LEU A 221 1.20 -1.58 0.06
C LEU A 221 2.35 -2.33 -0.63
N ALA A 222 2.93 -3.33 0.04
CA ALA A 222 3.99 -4.17 -0.50
C ALA A 222 3.46 -5.38 -1.28
N ARG A 223 2.14 -5.44 -1.52
CA ARG A 223 1.40 -6.43 -2.31
C ARG A 223 0.38 -5.67 -3.17
N VAL A 224 -0.85 -6.15 -3.27
CA VAL A 224 -1.97 -5.37 -3.82
C VAL A 224 -2.50 -4.43 -2.73
N PRO A 225 -2.35 -3.09 -2.86
CA PRO A 225 -2.74 -2.15 -1.83
C PRO A 225 -4.27 -2.10 -1.70
N SER A 226 -4.79 -2.21 -0.47
CA SER A 226 -6.23 -2.10 -0.23
C SER A 226 -6.70 -0.63 -0.36
N PRO A 227 -7.95 -0.35 -0.79
CA PRO A 227 -8.45 1.02 -0.84
C PRO A 227 -8.34 1.77 0.49
N GLY A 228 -8.57 1.06 1.61
CA GLY A 228 -8.39 1.60 2.97
C GLY A 228 -6.93 1.98 3.24
N ALA A 229 -5.98 1.07 3.03
CA ALA A 229 -4.55 1.33 3.23
C ALA A 229 -4.05 2.51 2.39
N ILE A 230 -4.51 2.63 1.14
CA ILE A 230 -4.18 3.76 0.26
C ILE A 230 -4.72 5.07 0.85
N GLN A 231 -5.95 5.07 1.36
CA GLN A 231 -6.57 6.22 2.01
C GLN A 231 -5.80 6.62 3.28
N THR A 232 -5.47 5.68 4.17
CA THR A 232 -4.74 5.95 5.43
C THR A 232 -3.33 6.49 5.16
N VAL A 233 -2.63 5.90 4.17
CA VAL A 233 -1.31 6.35 3.73
C VAL A 233 -1.38 7.71 3.07
N GLN A 234 -2.34 7.95 2.16
CA GLN A 234 -2.51 9.26 1.55
C GLN A 234 -2.81 10.32 2.61
N SER A 235 -3.68 10.02 3.59
CA SER A 235 -3.95 10.92 4.71
C SER A 235 -2.67 11.26 5.48
N THR A 236 -1.85 10.26 5.79
CA THR A 236 -0.58 10.44 6.50
C THR A 236 0.41 11.27 5.69
N LEU A 237 0.57 10.99 4.39
CA LEU A 237 1.38 11.80 3.48
C LEU A 237 0.87 13.26 3.41
N THR A 238 -0.45 13.48 3.46
CA THR A 238 -1.04 14.83 3.51
C THR A 238 -0.82 15.56 4.84
N HIS A 239 -0.31 14.91 5.89
CA HIS A 239 0.12 15.56 7.13
C HIS A 239 1.66 15.70 7.30
N LEU A 240 2.45 15.26 6.31
CA LEU A 240 3.91 15.48 6.33
C LEU A 240 4.27 16.96 6.06
N GLN A 241 5.02 17.54 6.98
CA GLN A 241 5.60 18.88 6.89
C GLN A 241 7.11 18.77 6.63
N PHE A 242 7.63 19.59 5.73
CA PHE A 242 9.05 19.69 5.42
C PHE A 242 9.58 20.98 6.04
N LEU A 243 10.56 20.86 6.93
CA LEU A 243 11.21 21.97 7.64
C LEU A 243 12.64 22.09 7.12
N ASP A 244 13.20 23.31 7.13
CA ASP A 244 14.60 23.57 6.79
C ASP A 244 15.55 23.38 7.99
N ASP A 245 15.00 23.39 9.20
CA ASP A 245 15.69 23.23 10.48
C ASP A 245 14.98 22.21 11.38
N VAL A 246 15.75 21.58 12.28
CA VAL A 246 15.27 20.63 13.28
C VAL A 246 14.45 21.34 14.37
N PRO A 247 13.27 20.83 14.77
CA PRO A 247 12.47 21.44 15.84
C PRO A 247 13.18 21.33 17.21
N VAL A 248 13.10 22.40 18.00
CA VAL A 248 13.77 22.53 19.31
C VAL A 248 13.15 21.62 20.38
N GLU A 249 11.86 21.33 20.27
CA GLU A 249 11.10 20.43 21.15
C GLU A 249 10.43 19.35 20.31
N GLY A 250 10.41 18.11 20.82
CA GLY A 250 9.82 16.99 20.09
C GLY A 250 10.37 15.60 20.42
N GLU A 251 11.06 15.41 21.55
CA GLU A 251 11.48 14.08 21.99
C GLU A 251 10.40 13.42 22.87
N VAL A 252 10.16 12.14 22.64
CA VAL A 252 9.36 11.28 23.55
C VAL A 252 10.17 10.02 23.83
N ASP A 253 10.33 9.69 25.11
CA ASP A 253 11.17 8.59 25.60
C ASP A 253 12.63 8.65 25.08
N GLY A 254 13.17 9.87 24.90
CA GLY A 254 14.51 10.10 24.34
C GLY A 254 14.62 9.84 22.83
N VAL A 255 13.49 9.74 22.12
CA VAL A 255 13.43 9.53 20.67
C VAL A 255 12.88 10.79 19.98
N PRO A 256 13.62 11.38 19.02
CA PRO A 256 13.12 12.53 18.26
C PRO A 256 11.90 12.18 17.39
N GLN A 257 10.83 13.00 17.47
CA GLN A 257 9.62 12.89 16.62
C GLN A 257 9.77 13.62 15.27
N TYR A 258 10.98 13.68 14.73
CA TYR A 258 11.26 14.16 13.38
C TYR A 258 12.16 13.16 12.65
N LEU A 259 12.04 13.11 11.32
CA LEU A 259 12.93 12.36 10.46
C LEU A 259 13.95 13.31 9.84
N PRO A 260 15.23 13.31 10.27
CA PRO A 260 16.25 14.18 9.69
C PRO A 260 16.69 13.73 8.29
N LEU A 261 17.22 14.67 7.53
CA LEU A 261 17.91 14.47 6.24
C LEU A 261 19.24 15.26 6.29
N PRO A 262 20.30 14.94 5.50
CA PRO A 262 20.57 13.72 4.69
C PRO A 262 21.12 12.56 5.59
N PRO A 263 21.97 11.57 5.18
CA PRO A 263 22.65 11.31 3.89
C PRO A 263 22.52 9.88 3.32
N ARG A 264 23.18 9.64 2.17
CA ARG A 264 23.11 8.45 1.29
C ARG A 264 23.52 7.08 1.90
N HIS A 265 24.01 7.01 3.15
CA HIS A 265 24.80 5.86 3.63
C HIS A 265 24.21 5.06 4.81
N ALA A 266 23.15 5.53 5.47
CA ALA A 266 22.37 4.68 6.35
C ALA A 266 21.39 3.86 5.49
N ALA A 267 21.57 2.54 5.41
CA ALA A 267 20.74 1.66 4.57
C ALA A 267 19.24 1.78 4.88
N VAL A 268 18.91 2.07 6.14
CA VAL A 268 17.55 2.31 6.66
C VAL A 268 16.90 3.58 6.06
N PHE A 269 17.68 4.61 5.73
CA PHE A 269 17.18 5.94 5.38
C PHE A 269 17.29 6.33 3.90
N ARG A 270 17.27 5.35 3.00
CA ARG A 270 17.00 5.54 1.54
C ARG A 270 15.55 6.01 1.22
N ILE A 271 14.82 6.52 2.21
CA ILE A 271 13.38 6.80 2.21
C ILE A 271 12.95 7.82 1.14
N LEU A 272 13.83 8.75 0.76
CA LEU A 272 13.56 9.68 -0.34
C LEU A 272 14.29 9.26 -1.63
N GLY A 273 13.62 8.34 -2.34
CA GLY A 273 13.79 8.11 -3.77
C GLY A 273 14.97 7.24 -4.24
N THR A 274 15.38 6.25 -3.44
CA THR A 274 16.16 5.09 -3.95
C THR A 274 15.63 3.76 -3.40
N TRP A 275 14.35 3.76 -3.01
CA TRP A 275 13.66 2.65 -2.36
C TRP A 275 12.76 1.86 -3.33
N LEU A 276 12.51 2.39 -4.53
CA LEU A 276 11.76 1.71 -5.60
C LEU A 276 12.72 0.89 -6.47
N PRO A 277 12.60 -0.45 -6.48
CA PRO A 277 13.50 -1.32 -7.25
C PRO A 277 13.05 -1.40 -8.72
N LEU A 278 13.15 -0.28 -9.45
CA LEU A 278 12.68 -0.14 -10.84
C LEU A 278 13.37 -1.12 -11.82
N GLU A 279 14.55 -1.61 -11.48
CA GLU A 279 15.30 -2.62 -12.24
C GLU A 279 14.74 -4.05 -12.04
N LEU A 280 13.96 -4.28 -10.98
CA LEU A 280 13.41 -5.57 -10.57
C LEU A 280 11.87 -5.59 -10.68
N THR A 281 11.33 -4.89 -11.69
CA THR A 281 9.88 -4.78 -11.93
C THR A 281 9.20 -6.11 -12.25
N THR A 282 9.95 -7.16 -12.63
CA THR A 282 9.47 -8.54 -12.77
C THR A 282 9.17 -9.18 -11.42
N ASP A 283 9.98 -8.86 -10.41
CA ASP A 283 9.97 -9.52 -9.10
C ASP A 283 9.09 -8.74 -8.11
N PHE A 284 8.91 -7.44 -8.36
CA PHE A 284 8.04 -6.52 -7.62
C PHE A 284 7.00 -5.89 -8.56
N ALA A 285 6.22 -6.72 -9.25
CA ALA A 285 5.18 -6.28 -10.19
C ALA A 285 4.15 -5.32 -9.57
N GLU A 286 4.02 -5.33 -8.25
CA GLU A 286 3.11 -4.47 -7.48
C GLU A 286 3.45 -2.98 -7.58
N ILE A 287 4.71 -2.63 -7.85
CA ILE A 287 5.08 -1.22 -8.09
C ILE A 287 4.50 -0.70 -9.41
N LEU A 288 4.06 -1.60 -10.30
CA LEU A 288 3.34 -1.32 -11.54
C LEU A 288 1.81 -1.45 -11.39
N ALA A 289 1.29 -1.75 -10.19
CA ALA A 289 -0.16 -1.75 -9.96
C ALA A 289 -0.73 -0.34 -10.14
N LEU A 290 -1.96 -0.24 -10.66
CA LEU A 290 -2.57 1.04 -11.00
C LEU A 290 -2.70 1.97 -9.78
N GLU A 291 -3.11 1.39 -8.66
CA GLU A 291 -3.32 2.03 -7.38
C GLU A 291 -2.01 2.63 -6.87
N TYR A 292 -0.92 1.87 -7.03
CA TYR A 292 0.44 2.25 -6.67
C TYR A 292 0.98 3.37 -7.57
N ILE A 293 0.78 3.24 -8.89
CA ILE A 293 1.13 4.28 -9.87
C ILE A 293 0.38 5.59 -9.58
N LYS A 294 -0.92 5.50 -9.29
CA LYS A 294 -1.75 6.64 -8.86
C LYS A 294 -1.15 7.28 -7.61
N LEU A 295 -0.94 6.51 -6.54
CA LEU A 295 -0.40 6.99 -5.26
C LEU A 295 0.95 7.70 -5.44
N LEU A 296 1.88 7.12 -6.19
CA LEU A 296 3.21 7.70 -6.35
C LEU A 296 3.24 8.92 -7.28
N HIS A 297 2.57 8.87 -8.43
CA HIS A 297 2.45 10.05 -9.32
C HIS A 297 1.88 11.26 -8.57
N ARG A 298 0.93 11.04 -7.65
CA ARG A 298 0.32 12.08 -6.79
C ARG A 298 1.29 12.61 -5.74
N ASN A 299 2.10 11.76 -5.13
CA ASN A 299 3.06 12.10 -4.07
C ASN A 299 4.49 12.31 -4.59
N ARG A 300 4.64 12.85 -5.80
CA ARG A 300 5.93 13.17 -6.47
C ARG A 300 7.01 13.86 -5.63
N HIS A 301 6.66 14.50 -4.52
CA HIS A 301 7.61 15.12 -3.60
C HIS A 301 8.47 14.10 -2.83
N VAL A 302 8.03 12.85 -2.65
CA VAL A 302 8.82 11.79 -1.95
C VAL A 302 9.76 10.98 -2.87
N MET A 303 9.74 11.25 -4.17
CA MET A 303 10.51 10.52 -5.21
C MET A 303 11.67 11.35 -5.79
N THR A 304 12.68 10.70 -6.34
CA THR A 304 13.72 11.33 -7.20
C THR A 304 13.16 11.76 -8.57
N ALA A 305 13.92 12.60 -9.27
CA ALA A 305 13.59 13.03 -10.64
C ALA A 305 13.42 11.85 -11.63
N ASN A 306 14.18 10.77 -11.45
CA ASN A 306 14.10 9.59 -12.33
C ASN A 306 12.82 8.79 -12.06
N GLU A 307 12.55 8.44 -10.79
CA GLU A 307 11.30 7.77 -10.38
C GLU A 307 10.06 8.59 -10.79
N ARG A 308 10.04 9.91 -10.56
CA ARG A 308 8.96 10.80 -11.01
C ARG A 308 8.70 10.64 -12.51
N THR A 309 9.76 10.66 -13.33
CA THR A 309 9.64 10.54 -14.79
C THR A 309 9.07 9.18 -15.22
N VAL A 310 9.42 8.10 -14.53
CA VAL A 310 8.85 6.77 -14.76
C VAL A 310 7.37 6.74 -14.40
N TYR A 311 6.99 7.21 -13.20
CA TYR A 311 5.59 7.19 -12.76
C TYR A 311 4.68 8.16 -13.54
N ASP A 312 5.20 9.31 -13.98
CA ASP A 312 4.50 10.24 -14.89
C ASP A 312 4.18 9.58 -16.23
N ARG A 313 5.13 8.81 -16.80
CA ARG A 313 4.93 8.02 -18.03
C ARG A 313 3.94 6.87 -17.83
N LEU A 314 4.07 6.11 -16.74
CA LEU A 314 3.16 5.01 -16.41
C LEU A 314 1.71 5.50 -16.23
N TYR A 315 1.52 6.60 -15.49
CA TYR A 315 0.22 7.22 -15.29
C TYR A 315 -0.36 7.76 -16.62
N THR A 316 0.47 8.39 -17.45
CA THR A 316 0.05 8.87 -18.78
C THR A 316 -0.37 7.71 -19.70
N MET A 317 0.44 6.64 -19.77
CA MET A 317 0.11 5.44 -20.56
C MET A 317 -1.18 4.79 -20.08
N HIS A 318 -1.40 4.70 -18.76
CA HIS A 318 -2.64 4.16 -18.22
C HIS A 318 -3.86 5.02 -18.59
N ARG A 319 -3.77 6.36 -18.48
CA ARG A 319 -4.84 7.27 -18.90
C ARG A 319 -5.12 7.16 -20.39
N MET A 320 -4.10 6.98 -21.23
CA MET A 320 -4.28 6.73 -22.66
C MET A 320 -5.02 5.41 -22.92
N ARG A 321 -4.67 4.31 -22.22
CA ARG A 321 -5.38 3.03 -22.32
C ARG A 321 -6.85 3.11 -21.89
N LEU A 322 -7.15 3.85 -20.82
CA LEU A 322 -8.53 4.12 -20.38
C LEU A 322 -9.33 5.02 -21.34
N ALA A 323 -8.64 5.87 -22.11
CA ALA A 323 -9.27 6.72 -23.12
C ALA A 323 -9.51 5.95 -24.43
N SER A 324 -8.55 5.12 -24.86
CA SER A 324 -8.63 4.38 -26.13
C SER A 324 -9.74 3.34 -26.18
N THR A 325 -10.21 2.84 -25.03
CA THR A 325 -11.32 1.89 -24.95
C THR A 325 -12.71 2.56 -24.90
N LYS A 326 -12.78 3.90 -24.88
CA LYS A 326 -14.04 4.63 -24.76
C LYS A 326 -14.45 5.21 -26.11
N ALA A 327 -15.68 4.91 -26.53
CA ALA A 327 -16.32 5.64 -27.61
C ALA A 327 -16.41 7.13 -27.22
N ILE A 328 -15.81 8.00 -28.02
CA ILE A 328 -15.93 9.45 -27.86
C ILE A 328 -17.22 9.86 -28.56
N PRO A 329 -18.27 10.30 -27.85
CA PRO A 329 -19.45 10.85 -28.49
C PRO A 329 -19.07 12.19 -29.10
N VAL A 330 -18.79 12.19 -30.41
CA VAL A 330 -18.62 13.43 -31.17
C VAL A 330 -19.98 14.10 -31.24
N ILE A 331 -20.12 15.25 -30.56
CA ILE A 331 -21.28 16.12 -30.77
C ILE A 331 -21.06 16.81 -32.12
N VAL A 332 -21.52 16.14 -33.18
CA VAL A 332 -21.77 16.76 -34.48
C VAL A 332 -22.91 17.79 -34.28
N GLY A 333 -22.92 18.85 -35.10
CA GLY A 333 -23.96 19.88 -35.05
C GLY A 333 -25.39 19.34 -35.27
N GLU A 334 -26.39 20.18 -35.00
CA GLU A 334 -27.85 19.89 -34.97
C GLU A 334 -28.27 18.62 -35.72
N ILE A 335 -28.50 17.52 -34.98
CA ILE A 335 -28.92 16.22 -35.54
C ILE A 335 -30.22 16.43 -36.34
N PRO A 336 -30.30 15.98 -37.61
CA PRO A 336 -31.45 16.22 -38.47
C PRO A 336 -32.69 15.48 -37.95
N ASN A 337 -33.68 16.25 -37.49
CA ASN A 337 -34.94 15.69 -37.04
C ASN A 337 -35.87 15.43 -38.24
N LYS A 338 -36.10 14.15 -38.55
CA LYS A 338 -36.98 13.65 -39.62
C LYS A 338 -38.41 14.21 -39.62
N ALA A 339 -38.88 14.80 -38.51
CA ALA A 339 -40.19 15.45 -38.40
C ALA A 339 -40.17 16.98 -38.65
N LYS A 340 -38.99 17.60 -38.78
CA LYS A 340 -38.81 19.06 -38.95
C LYS A 340 -38.51 19.41 -40.41
N LEU A 341 -39.29 20.32 -40.97
CA LEU A 341 -39.02 20.91 -42.29
C LEU A 341 -37.88 21.95 -42.18
N ARG A 342 -37.02 21.97 -43.20
CA ARG A 342 -35.93 22.93 -43.39
C ARG A 342 -36.13 23.70 -44.71
N PRO A 343 -35.63 24.95 -44.83
CA PRO A 343 -35.52 25.62 -46.12
C PRO A 343 -34.72 24.77 -47.13
N ASP A 344 -35.20 24.72 -48.38
CA ASP A 344 -34.64 23.92 -49.46
C ASP A 344 -34.80 24.65 -50.81
N VAL A 345 -33.88 24.40 -51.73
CA VAL A 345 -33.91 24.92 -53.10
C VAL A 345 -34.23 23.77 -54.04
N LYS A 346 -35.51 23.68 -54.44
CA LYS A 346 -35.98 22.65 -55.37
C LYS A 346 -35.87 23.08 -56.83
N ALA A 347 -35.70 22.11 -57.72
CA ALA A 347 -35.78 22.24 -59.17
C ALA A 347 -36.81 21.27 -59.74
N LYS A 348 -37.37 21.57 -60.92
CA LYS A 348 -38.30 20.64 -61.60
C LYS A 348 -37.57 19.49 -62.26
N CYS A 349 -37.95 18.27 -61.90
CA CYS A 349 -37.49 17.07 -62.59
C CYS A 349 -38.09 16.97 -64.00
N ARG A 350 -37.24 16.84 -65.02
CA ARG A 350 -37.60 16.72 -66.44
C ARG A 350 -38.45 15.47 -66.74
N SER A 351 -38.27 14.39 -66.01
CA SER A 351 -38.93 13.09 -66.26
C SER A 351 -40.32 12.97 -65.63
N CYS A 352 -40.52 13.47 -64.41
CA CYS A 352 -41.81 13.42 -63.71
C CYS A 352 -42.53 14.76 -63.56
N ASN A 353 -41.87 15.89 -63.86
CA ASN A 353 -42.38 17.26 -63.76
C ASN A 353 -42.76 17.74 -62.35
N TYR A 354 -42.21 17.10 -61.31
CA TYR A 354 -42.34 17.51 -59.90
C TYR A 354 -41.10 18.26 -59.41
N ASP A 355 -41.30 19.19 -58.48
CA ASP A 355 -40.23 19.88 -57.77
C ASP A 355 -39.51 18.90 -56.83
N THR A 356 -38.18 18.81 -56.95
CA THR A 356 -37.30 17.93 -56.18
C THR A 356 -36.15 18.72 -55.59
N SER A 357 -35.66 18.32 -54.42
CA SER A 357 -34.41 18.84 -53.86
C SER A 357 -33.24 18.55 -54.80
N ALA A 358 -32.30 19.49 -54.90
CA ALA A 358 -31.04 19.25 -55.58
C ALA A 358 -30.25 18.14 -54.85
N SER A 359 -29.65 17.22 -55.60
CA SER A 359 -28.83 16.14 -55.06
C SER A 359 -27.53 16.04 -55.83
N LEU A 360 -26.42 15.84 -55.11
CA LEU A 360 -25.08 15.66 -55.69
C LEU A 360 -24.92 14.34 -56.45
N MET A 361 -25.88 13.41 -56.31
CA MET A 361 -25.83 12.07 -56.90
C MET A 361 -26.48 11.99 -58.29
N VAL A 362 -27.13 13.05 -58.75
CA VAL A 362 -27.92 13.08 -60.01
C VAL A 362 -27.77 14.44 -60.70
N THR A 363 -28.20 14.56 -61.96
CA THR A 363 -28.21 15.84 -62.66
C THR A 363 -29.25 16.79 -62.06
N HIS A 364 -29.02 18.09 -62.18
CA HIS A 364 -29.89 19.15 -61.63
C HIS A 364 -31.33 19.15 -62.18
N ASP A 365 -31.57 18.42 -63.28
CA ASP A 365 -32.88 18.27 -63.93
C ASP A 365 -33.54 16.91 -63.69
N THR A 366 -32.99 16.03 -62.85
CA THR A 366 -33.53 14.67 -62.61
C THR A 366 -33.65 14.37 -61.11
N CYS A 367 -34.82 13.92 -60.64
CA CYS A 367 -34.99 13.53 -59.24
C CYS A 367 -34.52 12.10 -58.97
N ALA A 368 -34.00 11.84 -57.76
CA ALA A 368 -33.54 10.50 -57.35
C ALA A 368 -34.64 9.42 -57.46
N ILE A 369 -35.91 9.78 -57.26
CA ILE A 369 -37.04 8.85 -57.45
C ILE A 369 -37.19 8.44 -58.92
N CYS A 370 -36.83 9.28 -59.89
CA CYS A 370 -36.80 8.93 -61.32
C CYS A 370 -35.52 8.21 -61.76
N VAL A 371 -34.54 8.02 -60.86
CA VAL A 371 -33.35 7.19 -61.10
C VAL A 371 -33.57 5.79 -60.56
N GLU A 372 -34.22 5.66 -59.41
CA GLU A 372 -34.59 4.36 -58.81
C GLU A 372 -35.83 3.73 -59.46
N TYR A 373 -36.83 4.54 -59.83
CA TYR A 373 -38.10 4.10 -60.40
C TYR A 373 -38.35 4.73 -61.78
N ASP A 374 -39.20 4.08 -62.59
CA ASP A 374 -39.55 4.62 -63.90
C ASP A 374 -40.36 5.93 -63.79
N ALA A 375 -40.53 6.65 -64.91
CA ALA A 375 -41.21 7.95 -64.90
C ALA A 375 -42.71 7.86 -64.52
N ALA A 376 -43.39 6.73 -64.72
CA ALA A 376 -44.79 6.52 -64.36
C ALA A 376 -44.98 6.18 -62.87
N GLU A 377 -44.13 5.32 -62.34
CA GLU A 377 -44.06 5.01 -60.91
C GLU A 377 -43.62 6.23 -60.11
N ALA A 378 -42.55 6.92 -60.53
CA ALA A 378 -42.07 8.13 -59.88
C ALA A 378 -43.12 9.24 -59.85
N ARG A 379 -43.96 9.39 -60.89
CA ARG A 379 -45.13 10.30 -60.86
C ARG A 379 -46.17 9.85 -59.83
N THR A 380 -46.40 8.55 -59.69
CA THR A 380 -47.38 7.99 -58.72
C THR A 380 -46.89 8.16 -57.28
N ILE A 381 -45.59 7.97 -57.04
CA ILE A 381 -44.93 8.24 -55.77
C ILE A 381 -45.00 9.76 -55.48
N GLN A 382 -44.51 10.61 -56.37
CA GLN A 382 -44.46 12.07 -56.18
C GLN A 382 -45.85 12.73 -56.06
N ARG A 383 -46.96 12.11 -56.48
CA ARG A 383 -48.31 12.61 -56.13
C ARG A 383 -48.56 12.70 -54.61
N LYS A 384 -47.82 11.93 -53.79
CA LYS A 384 -47.90 11.94 -52.32
C LYS A 384 -46.86 12.87 -51.66
N HIS A 385 -46.30 13.82 -52.41
CA HIS A 385 -45.33 14.80 -51.92
C HIS A 385 -45.93 15.65 -50.79
N VAL A 386 -45.29 15.64 -49.61
CA VAL A 386 -45.84 16.27 -48.38
C VAL A 386 -45.12 17.58 -48.03
N THR A 387 -44.14 18.00 -48.82
CA THR A 387 -43.29 19.17 -48.53
C THR A 387 -43.66 20.40 -49.35
N PRO A 388 -43.65 21.63 -48.77
CA PRO A 388 -43.79 22.87 -49.53
C PRO A 388 -42.69 23.08 -50.60
N PRO A 389 -42.90 23.91 -51.64
CA PRO A 389 -41.93 24.10 -52.72
C PRO A 389 -40.55 24.61 -52.28
N THR A 390 -40.47 25.28 -51.13
CA THR A 390 -39.25 25.90 -50.58
C THR A 390 -38.69 25.16 -49.36
N GLN A 391 -39.18 23.95 -49.07
CA GLN A 391 -38.79 23.19 -47.88
C GLN A 391 -38.69 21.69 -48.12
N SER A 392 -37.85 21.01 -47.33
CA SER A 392 -37.74 19.54 -47.30
C SER A 392 -37.52 19.03 -45.88
N TYR A 393 -37.72 17.73 -45.67
CA TYR A 393 -37.23 17.08 -44.47
C TYR A 393 -35.74 16.79 -44.63
N GLU A 394 -34.98 17.00 -43.56
CA GLU A 394 -33.56 16.68 -43.52
C GLU A 394 -33.39 15.34 -42.80
N VAL A 395 -32.58 14.45 -43.36
CA VAL A 395 -32.29 13.12 -42.80
C VAL A 395 -30.82 12.77 -42.97
N GLU A 396 -30.31 11.92 -42.09
CA GLU A 396 -28.95 11.36 -42.18
C GLU A 396 -29.00 9.90 -42.63
N CYS A 397 -28.12 9.52 -43.56
CA CYS A 397 -28.02 8.13 -43.99
C CYS A 397 -27.25 7.28 -42.98
N SER A 398 -27.85 6.19 -42.49
CA SER A 398 -27.22 5.30 -41.50
C SER A 398 -25.92 4.65 -42.01
N ALA A 399 -25.77 4.44 -43.32
CA ALA A 399 -24.60 3.77 -43.90
C ALA A 399 -23.43 4.73 -44.18
N CYS A 400 -23.68 5.94 -44.68
CA CYS A 400 -22.63 6.88 -45.10
C CYS A 400 -22.59 8.21 -44.31
N GLN A 401 -23.52 8.43 -43.37
CA GLN A 401 -23.63 9.65 -42.55
C GLN A 401 -23.80 10.96 -43.36
N CYS A 402 -24.14 10.86 -44.65
CA CYS A 402 -24.47 12.04 -45.47
C CYS A 402 -25.84 12.60 -45.08
N LEU A 403 -25.93 13.93 -45.03
CA LEU A 403 -27.19 14.67 -44.92
C LEU A 403 -27.89 14.71 -46.27
N CYS A 404 -29.19 14.37 -46.29
CA CYS A 404 -30.02 14.33 -47.49
C CYS A 404 -31.31 15.12 -47.26
N ALA A 405 -31.70 15.94 -48.24
CA ALA A 405 -33.02 16.54 -48.32
C ALA A 405 -34.01 15.54 -48.96
N VAL A 406 -35.12 15.27 -48.28
CA VAL A 406 -36.12 14.29 -48.70
C VAL A 406 -37.54 14.83 -48.61
N VAL A 407 -38.34 14.47 -49.61
CA VAL A 407 -39.70 14.98 -49.82
C VAL A 407 -40.80 14.04 -49.34
N GLN A 408 -40.44 12.79 -49.04
CA GLN A 408 -41.31 11.74 -48.52
C GLN A 408 -40.55 10.89 -47.47
N PRO A 409 -40.35 11.40 -46.25
CA PRO A 409 -39.56 10.70 -45.21
C PRO A 409 -40.19 9.37 -44.76
N HIS A 410 -41.47 9.14 -45.06
CA HIS A 410 -42.18 7.89 -44.77
C HIS A 410 -41.76 6.72 -45.67
N LEU A 411 -41.07 6.97 -46.79
CA LEU A 411 -40.44 5.93 -47.61
C LEU A 411 -39.10 5.44 -47.01
N LEU A 412 -38.54 6.15 -46.02
CA LEU A 412 -37.26 5.83 -45.41
C LEU A 412 -37.45 4.96 -44.17
N ASN A 413 -37.05 3.69 -44.25
CA ASN A 413 -37.32 2.67 -43.24
C ASN A 413 -36.21 2.57 -42.17
N ILE A 414 -35.83 3.70 -41.55
CA ILE A 414 -34.71 3.81 -40.60
C ILE A 414 -35.12 4.63 -39.36
N ALA A 415 -34.72 4.17 -38.18
CA ALA A 415 -34.91 4.83 -36.88
C ALA A 415 -33.59 5.42 -36.35
N PRO A 416 -33.60 6.61 -35.70
CA PRO A 416 -32.40 7.22 -35.13
C PRO A 416 -32.02 6.59 -33.78
N SER A 417 -30.72 6.49 -33.51
CA SER A 417 -30.17 6.04 -32.22
C SER A 417 -29.18 7.06 -31.66
N ALA A 418 -29.20 7.27 -30.34
CA ALA A 418 -28.27 8.15 -29.65
C ALA A 418 -27.83 7.51 -28.33
N SER A 419 -26.54 7.56 -28.01
CA SER A 419 -25.98 7.02 -26.77
C SER A 419 -24.96 7.99 -26.18
N THR A 420 -25.02 8.18 -24.86
CA THR A 420 -24.16 9.11 -24.11
C THR A 420 -23.30 8.35 -23.10
N GLY A 421 -21.99 8.34 -23.30
CA GLY A 421 -21.02 7.81 -22.33
C GLY A 421 -20.50 8.90 -21.39
N SER A 422 -20.38 8.59 -20.10
CA SER A 422 -19.82 9.51 -19.09
C SER A 422 -18.36 9.15 -18.75
N LEU A 423 -17.52 10.16 -18.59
CA LEU A 423 -16.12 10.00 -18.17
C LEU A 423 -16.00 10.03 -16.64
N THR A 424 -15.27 9.07 -16.08
CA THR A 424 -14.98 8.90 -14.64
C THR A 424 -13.48 8.99 -14.35
N ASP A 425 -13.14 9.36 -13.11
CA ASP A 425 -11.79 9.34 -12.50
C ASP A 425 -11.96 9.21 -10.97
N VAL A 426 -10.89 9.00 -10.20
CA VAL A 426 -10.96 8.84 -8.73
C VAL A 426 -10.68 10.13 -7.98
N CYS A 427 -11.30 10.29 -6.81
CA CYS A 427 -10.91 11.31 -5.85
C CYS A 427 -9.47 11.07 -5.37
N ASN A 428 -8.65 12.13 -5.25
CA ASN A 428 -7.27 11.99 -4.78
C ASN A 428 -7.12 11.92 -3.24
N LEU A 429 -8.23 11.98 -2.48
CA LEU A 429 -8.24 11.83 -1.02
C LEU A 429 -8.90 10.51 -0.56
N CYS A 430 -10.13 10.20 -0.97
CA CYS A 430 -10.82 8.94 -0.61
C CYS A 430 -10.65 7.78 -1.61
N PHE A 431 -10.03 8.01 -2.78
CA PHE A 431 -9.81 7.02 -3.85
C PHE A 431 -11.05 6.36 -4.47
N GLU A 432 -12.27 6.72 -4.05
CA GLU A 432 -13.52 6.34 -4.71
C GLU A 432 -13.62 6.94 -6.14
N GLU A 433 -14.35 6.26 -7.03
CA GLU A 433 -14.64 6.72 -8.39
C GLU A 433 -15.80 7.72 -8.44
N TYR A 434 -15.64 8.76 -9.27
CA TYR A 434 -16.61 9.81 -9.52
C TYR A 434 -16.63 10.16 -11.01
N SER A 435 -17.73 10.74 -11.50
CA SER A 435 -17.73 11.36 -12.83
C SER A 435 -16.84 12.62 -12.85
N LEU A 436 -16.20 12.93 -13.97
CA LEU A 436 -15.32 14.11 -14.11
C LEU A 436 -15.97 15.45 -13.69
N PRO A 437 -17.29 15.70 -13.88
CA PRO A 437 -17.96 16.90 -13.38
C PRO A 437 -18.11 16.96 -11.85
N GLN A 438 -18.09 15.83 -11.15
CA GLN A 438 -18.14 15.75 -9.68
C GLN A 438 -16.76 15.98 -9.02
N LEU A 439 -15.68 16.02 -9.82
CA LEU A 439 -14.31 16.17 -9.37
C LEU A 439 -13.79 17.60 -9.60
N GLU A 440 -13.57 18.30 -8.48
CA GLU A 440 -13.12 19.69 -8.44
C GLU A 440 -11.60 19.79 -8.22
N THR A 441 -10.97 20.89 -8.60
CA THR A 441 -9.52 21.10 -8.35
C THR A 441 -9.23 21.22 -6.86
N ALA A 442 -8.23 20.51 -6.33
CA ALA A 442 -7.95 20.45 -4.90
C ALA A 442 -7.69 21.82 -4.25
N CYS A 443 -7.06 22.77 -4.96
CA CYS A 443 -6.78 24.12 -4.44
C CYS A 443 -6.96 25.26 -5.46
N GLY A 444 -7.42 24.96 -6.68
CA GLY A 444 -7.53 25.92 -7.77
C GLY A 444 -6.19 26.34 -8.42
N ARG A 445 -5.05 25.76 -8.00
CA ARG A 445 -3.72 25.97 -8.61
C ARG A 445 -3.12 24.68 -9.19
N CYS A 446 -3.20 23.57 -8.46
CA CYS A 446 -2.67 22.28 -8.92
C CYS A 446 -3.70 21.51 -9.78
N PRO A 447 -3.25 20.63 -10.69
CA PRO A 447 -4.14 19.81 -11.53
C PRO A 447 -4.85 18.69 -10.75
N THR A 448 -4.42 18.39 -9.52
CA THR A 448 -4.98 17.33 -8.67
C THR A 448 -6.47 17.58 -8.38
N ARG A 449 -7.29 16.53 -8.47
CA ARG A 449 -8.75 16.62 -8.30
C ARG A 449 -9.28 15.84 -7.10
N VAL A 450 -10.31 16.35 -6.46
CA VAL A 450 -10.97 15.75 -5.30
C VAL A 450 -12.48 15.83 -5.44
N CYS A 451 -13.20 14.89 -4.83
CA CYS A 451 -14.64 15.02 -4.69
C CYS A 451 -14.98 16.12 -3.67
N ARG A 452 -16.18 16.68 -3.79
CA ARG A 452 -16.62 17.81 -2.95
C ARG A 452 -16.60 17.51 -1.46
N SER A 453 -16.98 16.30 -1.05
CA SER A 453 -17.00 15.87 0.37
C SER A 453 -15.60 15.89 0.99
N CYS A 454 -14.59 15.40 0.28
CA CYS A 454 -13.21 15.42 0.76
C CYS A 454 -12.63 16.84 0.85
N ALA A 455 -12.95 17.72 -0.11
CA ALA A 455 -12.52 19.12 -0.06
C ALA A 455 -13.19 19.90 1.09
N ASP A 456 -14.50 19.68 1.28
CA ASP A 456 -15.27 20.26 2.39
C ASP A 456 -14.76 19.79 3.74
N HIS A 457 -14.48 18.49 3.87
CA HIS A 457 -13.85 17.93 5.06
C HIS A 457 -12.48 18.57 5.34
N TRP A 458 -11.55 18.53 4.38
CA TRP A 458 -10.17 19.02 4.55
C TRP A 458 -10.10 20.49 4.97
N TYR A 459 -10.69 21.39 4.17
CA TYR A 459 -10.66 22.82 4.47
C TYR A 459 -11.61 23.19 5.62
N GLY A 460 -12.64 22.37 5.86
CA GLY A 460 -13.59 22.55 6.95
C GLY A 460 -13.03 22.20 8.33
N GLN A 461 -11.92 21.48 8.46
CA GLN A 461 -11.35 21.14 9.77
C GLN A 461 -10.94 22.37 10.59
N THR A 462 -10.45 23.44 9.95
CA THR A 462 -10.03 24.67 10.63
C THR A 462 -11.25 25.49 11.08
N LYS A 463 -11.58 25.42 12.37
CA LYS A 463 -12.77 26.06 12.98
C LYS A 463 -12.40 26.90 14.20
N ARG A 464 -13.29 27.84 14.54
CA ARG A 464 -13.24 28.60 15.79
C ARG A 464 -13.40 27.67 17.00
N GLY A 465 -12.71 27.97 18.09
CA GLY A 465 -12.68 27.14 19.31
C GLY A 465 -11.92 25.82 19.14
N ARG A 466 -11.04 25.70 18.14
CA ARG A 466 -10.25 24.49 17.84
C ARG A 466 -8.79 24.85 17.55
N VAL A 467 -7.93 23.85 17.62
CA VAL A 467 -6.55 23.92 17.14
C VAL A 467 -6.54 24.14 15.62
N VAL A 468 -5.67 25.03 15.16
CA VAL A 468 -5.43 25.32 13.74
C VAL A 468 -4.18 24.56 13.32
N LEU A 469 -4.37 23.53 12.49
CA LEU A 469 -3.28 22.78 11.88
C LEU A 469 -2.83 23.45 10.58
N THR A 470 -1.51 23.57 10.39
CA THR A 470 -0.97 24.31 9.25
C THR A 470 -1.19 23.55 7.93
N THR A 471 -1.29 22.22 7.95
CA THR A 471 -1.63 21.44 6.74
C THR A 471 -3.03 21.75 6.23
N HIS A 472 -4.02 22.00 7.10
CA HIS A 472 -5.38 22.36 6.69
C HIS A 472 -5.50 23.79 6.11
N LEU A 473 -4.48 24.64 6.34
CA LEU A 473 -4.37 25.96 5.70
C LEU A 473 -3.76 25.91 4.29
N THR A 474 -3.21 24.76 3.88
CA THR A 474 -2.57 24.58 2.57
C THR A 474 -3.24 23.48 1.74
N CYS A 475 -2.90 23.41 0.45
CA CYS A 475 -3.30 22.30 -0.40
C CYS A 475 -2.68 20.98 0.12
N PRO A 476 -3.46 19.89 0.29
CA PRO A 476 -2.95 18.61 0.77
C PRO A 476 -1.84 18.04 -0.12
N PHE A 477 -1.81 18.38 -1.41
CA PHE A 477 -0.88 17.81 -2.39
C PHE A 477 0.30 18.72 -2.75
N CYS A 478 0.05 20.00 -3.03
CA CYS A 478 1.10 20.92 -3.50
C CYS A 478 1.63 21.88 -2.43
N ARG A 479 1.10 21.83 -1.19
CA ARG A 479 1.45 22.70 -0.05
C ARG A 479 1.31 24.22 -0.29
N GLN A 480 0.84 24.64 -1.47
CA GLN A 480 0.55 26.04 -1.76
C GLN A 480 -0.78 26.47 -1.16
N TRP A 481 -0.88 27.77 -0.85
CA TRP A 481 -2.11 28.45 -0.48
C TRP A 481 -3.20 28.31 -1.56
N PRO A 482 -4.40 27.78 -1.22
CA PRO A 482 -5.53 27.71 -2.15
C PRO A 482 -5.97 29.08 -2.68
N THR A 483 -6.66 29.07 -3.83
CA THR A 483 -7.25 30.29 -4.39
C THR A 483 -8.40 30.81 -3.52
N ALA A 484 -8.70 32.12 -3.62
CA ALA A 484 -9.78 32.74 -2.88
C ALA A 484 -11.14 32.06 -3.09
N ASN A 485 -11.39 31.51 -4.28
CA ASN A 485 -12.62 30.79 -4.62
C ASN A 485 -12.78 29.49 -3.80
N VAL A 486 -11.69 28.77 -3.52
CA VAL A 486 -11.71 27.56 -2.68
C VAL A 486 -12.06 27.93 -1.24
N TRP A 487 -11.44 28.97 -0.70
CA TRP A 487 -11.79 29.48 0.63
C TRP A 487 -13.25 29.99 0.69
N GLN A 488 -13.70 30.74 -0.32
CA GLN A 488 -15.09 31.21 -0.39
C GLN A 488 -16.11 30.07 -0.47
N ARG A 489 -15.74 28.91 -1.04
CA ARG A 489 -16.59 27.72 -1.15
C ARG A 489 -16.60 26.89 0.15
N TYR A 490 -15.44 26.55 0.70
CA TYR A 490 -15.33 25.56 1.78
C TYR A 490 -15.07 26.14 3.18
N ASN A 491 -14.38 27.28 3.30
CA ASN A 491 -14.11 27.89 4.61
C ASN A 491 -13.97 29.42 4.50
N LYS A 492 -15.12 30.11 4.39
CA LYS A 492 -15.19 31.58 4.30
C LYS A 492 -14.49 32.28 5.47
N PRO A 493 -14.63 31.83 6.75
CA PRO A 493 -13.91 32.42 7.87
C PRO A 493 -12.38 32.43 7.69
N VAL A 494 -11.76 31.32 7.29
CA VAL A 494 -10.30 31.28 7.03
C VAL A 494 -9.91 32.20 5.88
N GLY A 495 -10.71 32.23 4.81
CA GLY A 495 -10.51 33.18 3.70
C GLY A 495 -10.53 34.66 4.14
N GLN A 496 -11.31 35.02 5.16
CA GLN A 496 -11.31 36.36 5.73
C GLN A 496 -10.08 36.65 6.60
N LEU A 497 -9.62 35.67 7.40
CA LEU A 497 -8.38 35.81 8.18
C LEU A 497 -7.18 36.09 7.27
N LEU A 498 -7.04 35.27 6.21
CA LEU A 498 -5.98 35.41 5.21
C LEU A 498 -6.04 36.77 4.51
N ARG A 499 -7.22 37.20 4.05
CA ARG A 499 -7.39 38.49 3.38
C ARG A 499 -7.10 39.69 4.29
N LYS A 500 -7.30 39.56 5.61
CA LYS A 500 -7.03 40.61 6.60
C LYS A 500 -5.61 40.56 7.19
N GLY A 501 -4.78 39.56 6.84
CA GLY A 501 -3.46 39.37 7.44
C GLY A 501 -3.50 39.05 8.93
N LEU A 502 -4.58 38.42 9.41
CA LEU A 502 -4.80 38.13 10.84
C LEU A 502 -4.24 36.78 11.31
N LEU A 503 -3.66 35.99 10.40
CA LEU A 503 -2.93 34.78 10.77
C LEU A 503 -1.47 35.16 11.08
N PRO A 504 -0.92 34.77 12.24
CA PRO A 504 0.49 34.96 12.54
C PRO A 504 1.37 34.14 11.59
N THR A 505 2.67 34.45 11.53
CA THR A 505 3.66 33.58 10.90
C THR A 505 3.70 32.26 11.67
N MET A 506 3.05 31.22 11.14
CA MET A 506 2.92 29.95 11.83
C MET A 506 4.21 29.14 11.75
N GLN A 507 4.72 28.78 12.93
CA GLN A 507 5.83 27.87 13.09
C GLN A 507 5.31 26.43 13.10
N PRO A 508 5.80 25.55 12.21
CA PRO A 508 5.36 24.15 12.12
C PRO A 508 5.46 23.36 13.44
N GLN A 509 6.41 23.71 14.31
CA GLN A 509 6.62 23.15 15.64
C GLN A 509 5.65 23.67 16.72
N MET A 510 4.69 24.54 16.40
CA MET A 510 3.74 25.11 17.36
C MET A 510 2.28 24.82 17.00
N TYR A 511 1.48 24.49 18.01
CA TYR A 511 0.02 24.39 17.86
C TYR A 511 -0.63 25.78 18.05
N TYR A 512 -1.34 26.23 17.03
CA TYR A 512 -2.12 27.48 17.07
C TYR A 512 -3.58 27.20 17.44
N GLY A 513 -4.28 28.17 18.02
CA GLY A 513 -5.64 27.97 18.54
C GLY A 513 -6.55 29.12 18.15
N TRP A 514 -7.59 28.84 17.35
CA TRP A 514 -8.53 29.88 16.98
C TRP A 514 -9.47 30.18 18.14
N CYS A 515 -9.29 31.32 18.81
CA CYS A 515 -10.15 31.73 19.91
C CYS A 515 -11.60 31.91 19.46
N GLY A 516 -12.53 31.25 20.14
CA GLY A 516 -13.97 31.35 19.87
C GLY A 516 -14.56 32.73 20.17
N THR A 517 -13.94 33.50 21.07
CA THR A 517 -14.48 34.76 21.59
C THR A 517 -13.91 35.99 20.87
N CYS A 518 -12.59 36.09 20.73
CA CYS A 518 -11.93 37.26 20.14
C CYS A 518 -11.53 37.08 18.66
N GLU A 519 -11.85 35.93 18.07
CA GLU A 519 -11.56 35.54 16.68
C GLU A 519 -10.08 35.56 16.23
N LYS A 520 -9.14 35.78 17.15
CA LYS A 520 -7.69 35.67 16.90
C LYS A 520 -7.21 34.21 16.86
N VAL A 521 -6.08 33.98 16.20
CA VAL A 521 -5.42 32.67 16.02
C VAL A 521 -4.00 32.72 16.58
#